data_AF-A0A9D0W1V4-F1
#
_entry.id   AF-A0A9D0W1V4-F1
#
_cell.length_a   1.000
_cell.length_b   1.000
_cell.length_c   1.000
_cell.angle_alpha   90.00
_cell.angle_beta   90.00
_cell.angle_gamma   90.00
#
_symmetry.space_group_name_H-M   'P 1'
#
loop_
_entity.id
_entity.type
_entity.pdbx_description
1 polymer ?
#
loop_
_entity_poly.entity_id
_entity_poly.type
_entity_poly.pdbx_seq_one_letter_code
_entity_poly.pdbx_strand_id
1 'polypeptide(L)'
;MGNTLQQTLSRALLVLLRPLVRILLRNGIAYGSFAELVKKTYVDVAFDSFAPPGKKQTISAVSALTGLTRKEAKRLHELAEPADDSREQRYNRAVRVISGWVNDPEFQDGGGEPAVLPVEGDRASFTALVRKYSGDVTPQSMLRVLADAATVAHEGDRV
;
A
#
# COMPACT_ATOMS: atom_id res chain seq x y z
N MET A 1 16.28 31.89 20.32
CA MET A 1 14.84 31.76 20.00
C MET A 1 14.53 30.69 18.95
N GLY A 2 15.29 30.55 17.84
CA GLY A 2 14.99 29.53 16.81
C GLY A 2 15.05 28.05 17.26
N ASN A 3 15.94 27.71 18.20
CA ASN A 3 16.12 26.33 18.67
C ASN A 3 14.90 25.80 19.45
N THR A 4 14.19 26.66 20.20
CA THR A 4 13.02 26.26 21.02
C THR A 4 11.81 25.91 20.15
N LEU A 5 11.59 26.65 19.05
CA LEU A 5 10.51 26.36 18.11
C LEU A 5 10.75 25.04 17.37
N GLN A 6 11.97 24.83 16.86
CA GLN A 6 12.34 23.60 16.16
C GLN A 6 12.25 22.36 17.08
N GLN A 7 12.62 22.50 18.35
CA GLN A 7 12.45 21.46 19.36
C GLN A 7 10.98 21.18 19.66
N THR A 8 10.15 22.23 19.76
CA THR A 8 8.71 22.09 20.00
C THR A 8 8.01 21.41 18.82
N LEU A 9 8.33 21.82 17.60
CA LEU A 9 7.81 21.20 16.37
C LEU A 9 8.23 19.73 16.27
N SER A 10 9.51 19.41 16.53
CA SER A 10 9.99 18.03 16.54
C SER A 10 9.22 17.16 17.53
N ARG A 11 8.96 17.67 18.75
CA ARG A 11 8.16 16.94 19.75
C ARG A 11 6.72 16.74 19.31
N ALA A 12 6.07 17.77 18.79
CA ALA A 12 4.70 17.68 18.27
C ALA A 12 4.62 16.66 17.12
N LEU A 13 5.58 16.68 16.20
CA LEU A 13 5.66 15.72 15.10
C LEU A 13 5.78 14.29 15.61
N LEU A 14 6.63 14.03 16.62
CA LEU A 14 6.76 12.70 17.21
C LEU A 14 5.47 12.21 17.88
N VAL A 15 4.72 13.11 18.52
CA VAL A 15 3.42 12.80 19.11
C VAL A 15 2.41 12.39 18.03
N LEU A 16 2.39 13.10 16.89
CA LEU A 16 1.49 12.79 15.77
C LEU A 16 1.91 11.53 14.99
N LEU A 17 3.21 11.35 14.77
CA LEU A 17 3.74 10.20 14.02
C LEU A 17 3.56 8.89 14.77
N ARG A 18 3.67 8.87 16.10
CA ARG A 18 3.58 7.63 16.89
C ARG A 18 2.29 6.84 16.67
N PRO A 19 1.07 7.41 16.74
CA PRO A 19 -0.15 6.67 16.44
C PRO A 19 -0.25 6.29 14.95
N LEU A 20 0.18 7.16 14.03
CA LEU A 20 0.16 6.87 12.59
C LEU A 20 1.06 5.69 12.23
N VAL A 21 2.33 5.73 12.65
CA VAL A 21 3.29 4.64 12.42
C VAL A 21 2.80 3.34 13.04
N ARG A 22 2.14 3.37 14.20
CA ARG A 22 1.51 2.16 14.78
C ARG A 22 0.46 1.56 13.85
N ILE A 23 -0.39 2.39 13.23
CA ILE A 23 -1.40 1.92 12.25
C ILE A 23 -0.71 1.36 11.01
N LEU A 24 0.31 2.05 10.48
CA LEU A 24 1.06 1.60 9.30
C LEU A 24 1.70 0.22 9.53
N LEU A 25 2.36 0.04 10.68
CA LEU A 25 2.98 -1.24 11.04
C LEU A 25 1.94 -2.37 11.19
N ARG A 26 0.79 -2.10 11.82
CA ARG A 26 -0.30 -3.08 11.96
C ARG A 26 -0.86 -3.54 10.61
N ASN A 27 -0.73 -2.73 9.56
CA ASN A 27 -1.19 -3.01 8.20
C ASN A 27 -0.04 -3.39 7.25
N GLY A 28 1.13 -3.74 7.79
CA GLY A 28 2.27 -4.23 6.99
C GLY A 28 2.93 -3.17 6.10
N ILE A 29 2.74 -1.89 6.37
CA ILE A 29 3.38 -0.81 5.62
C ILE A 29 4.80 -0.60 6.17
N ALA A 30 5.79 -0.89 5.34
CA ALA A 30 7.20 -0.73 5.68
C ALA A 30 7.62 0.75 5.69
N TYR A 31 8.71 1.06 6.40
CA TYR A 31 9.28 2.41 6.49
C TYR A 31 9.55 3.03 5.12
N GLY A 32 10.08 2.27 4.15
CA GLY A 32 10.36 2.77 2.80
C GLY A 32 9.12 3.32 2.10
N SER A 33 7.99 2.61 2.17
CA SER A 33 6.72 3.06 1.60
C SER A 33 6.19 4.31 2.29
N PHE A 34 6.30 4.38 3.62
CA PHE A 34 5.93 5.59 4.36
C PHE A 34 6.82 6.79 3.98
N ALA A 35 8.13 6.58 3.89
CA ALA A 35 9.07 7.62 3.52
C ALA A 35 8.78 8.17 2.12
N GLU A 36 8.40 7.32 1.15
CA GLU A 36 7.99 7.76 -0.19
C GLU A 36 6.71 8.61 -0.16
N LEU A 37 5.71 8.22 0.64
CA LEU A 37 4.49 9.03 0.83
C LEU A 37 4.82 10.39 1.44
N VAL A 38 5.67 10.43 2.47
CA VAL A 38 6.12 11.71 3.07
C VAL A 38 6.83 12.57 2.03
N LYS A 39 7.76 12.01 1.24
CA LYS A 39 8.44 12.76 0.18
C LYS A 39 7.45 13.34 -0.84
N LYS A 40 6.45 12.57 -1.28
CA LYS A 40 5.37 13.03 -2.17
C LYS A 40 4.64 14.22 -1.54
N THR A 41 4.19 14.09 -0.30
CA THR A 41 3.51 15.19 0.42
C THR A 41 4.37 16.45 0.54
N TYR A 42 5.69 16.32 0.78
CA TYR A 42 6.60 17.47 0.79
C TYR A 42 6.67 18.18 -0.57
N VAL A 43 6.71 17.41 -1.67
CA VAL A 43 6.73 17.94 -3.03
C VAL A 43 5.42 18.65 -3.35
N ASP A 44 4.27 18.04 -3.03
CA ASP A 44 2.95 18.60 -3.32
C ASP A 44 2.72 19.91 -2.58
N VAL A 45 2.97 19.93 -1.27
CA VAL A 45 2.86 21.14 -0.46
C VAL A 45 3.78 22.24 -0.99
N ALA A 46 5.00 21.91 -1.43
CA ALA A 46 5.93 22.87 -2.02
C ALA A 46 5.43 23.45 -3.36
N PHE A 47 4.73 22.65 -4.17
CA PHE A 47 4.09 23.12 -5.41
C PHE A 47 2.87 23.98 -5.14
N ASP A 48 2.00 23.54 -4.24
CA ASP A 48 0.67 24.12 -4.04
C ASP A 48 0.68 25.37 -3.14
N SER A 49 1.51 25.35 -2.09
CA SER A 49 1.46 26.36 -1.03
C SER A 49 2.64 27.35 -1.04
N PHE A 50 3.69 27.07 -1.81
CA PHE A 50 4.93 27.89 -1.81
C PHE A 50 5.27 28.50 -3.18
N ALA A 51 4.33 28.52 -4.12
CA ALA A 51 4.49 29.21 -5.39
C ALA A 51 4.61 30.74 -5.17
N PRO A 52 5.59 31.43 -5.79
CA PRO A 52 5.69 32.88 -5.69
C PRO A 52 4.47 33.59 -6.31
N PRO A 53 4.05 34.76 -5.79
CA PRO A 53 2.93 35.51 -6.35
C PRO A 53 3.06 35.72 -7.87
N GLY A 54 2.05 35.30 -8.62
CA GLY A 54 2.00 35.45 -10.08
C GLY A 54 2.95 34.54 -10.87
N LYS A 55 3.62 33.57 -10.23
CA LYS A 55 4.51 32.61 -10.92
C LYS A 55 4.15 31.17 -10.57
N LYS A 56 4.25 30.27 -11.56
CA LYS A 56 4.21 28.83 -11.30
C LYS A 56 5.47 28.41 -10.55
N GLN A 57 5.29 27.50 -9.60
CA GLN A 57 6.43 26.86 -8.96
C GLN A 57 7.20 25.99 -9.97
N THR A 58 8.52 25.91 -9.81
CA THR A 58 9.38 25.08 -10.68
C THR A 58 9.98 23.90 -9.93
N ILE A 59 10.30 22.81 -10.64
CA ILE A 59 10.99 21.63 -10.08
C ILE A 59 12.28 22.02 -9.34
N SER A 60 13.06 22.98 -9.89
CA SER A 60 14.31 23.44 -9.27
C SER A 60 14.07 24.15 -7.93
N ALA A 61 13.01 24.97 -7.84
CA ALA A 61 12.66 25.67 -6.61
C ALA A 61 12.12 24.70 -5.54
N VAL A 62 11.30 23.72 -5.93
CA VAL A 62 10.85 22.65 -5.03
C VAL A 62 12.01 21.80 -4.52
N SER A 63 12.94 21.43 -5.39
CA SER A 63 14.17 20.72 -5.02
C SER A 63 14.99 21.50 -3.98
N ALA A 64 15.15 22.82 -4.17
CA ALA A 64 15.83 23.69 -3.21
C ALA A 64 15.10 23.80 -1.87
N LEU A 65 13.76 23.88 -1.88
CA LEU A 65 12.94 24.02 -0.67
C LEU A 65 12.88 22.72 0.15
N THR A 66 12.72 21.58 -0.51
CA THR A 66 12.50 20.28 0.13
C THR A 66 13.80 19.54 0.44
N GLY A 67 14.91 19.91 -0.20
CA GLY A 67 16.18 19.18 -0.13
C GLY A 67 16.22 17.90 -0.97
N LEU A 68 15.15 17.57 -1.70
CA LEU A 68 15.12 16.43 -2.62
C LEU A 68 15.85 16.76 -3.93
N THR A 69 16.36 15.74 -4.63
CA THR A 69 16.96 15.94 -5.95
C THR A 69 15.90 16.38 -6.97
N ARG A 70 16.30 17.12 -8.01
CA ARG A 70 15.39 17.50 -9.11
C ARG A 70 14.74 16.30 -9.78
N LYS A 71 15.45 15.17 -9.92
CA LYS A 71 14.92 13.92 -10.48
C LYS A 71 13.81 13.34 -9.59
N GLU A 72 14.04 13.32 -8.28
CA GLU A 72 13.07 12.84 -7.29
C GLU A 72 11.84 13.75 -7.24
N ALA A 73 12.04 15.07 -7.15
CA ALA A 73 10.96 16.05 -7.12
C ALA A 73 10.09 16.00 -8.39
N LYS A 74 10.71 15.86 -9.57
CA LYS A 74 9.98 15.66 -10.82
C LYS A 74 9.17 14.36 -10.82
N ARG A 75 9.80 13.23 -10.49
CA ARG A 75 9.13 11.93 -10.43
C ARG A 75 7.94 11.96 -9.48
N LEU A 76 8.08 12.56 -8.30
CA LEU A 76 7.02 12.64 -7.31
C LEU A 76 5.90 13.61 -7.72
N HIS A 77 6.21 14.72 -8.39
CA HIS A 77 5.19 15.64 -8.90
C HIS A 77 4.38 15.04 -10.06
N GLU A 78 5.04 14.24 -10.91
CA GLU A 78 4.40 13.54 -12.03
C GLU A 78 3.71 12.23 -11.59
N LEU A 79 4.04 11.72 -10.41
CA LEU A 79 3.31 10.61 -9.81
C LEU A 79 1.90 11.12 -9.54
N ALA A 80 0.91 10.52 -10.21
CA ALA A 80 -0.48 10.76 -9.88
C ALA A 80 -0.65 10.64 -8.35
N GLU A 81 -1.59 11.39 -7.77
CA GLU A 81 -2.05 11.10 -6.41
C GLU A 81 -2.19 9.59 -6.27
N PRO A 82 -1.90 8.99 -5.10
CA PRO A 82 -2.38 7.66 -4.81
C PRO A 82 -3.91 7.74 -4.86
N ALA A 83 -4.45 7.71 -6.07
CA ALA A 83 -5.73 7.18 -6.36
C ALA A 83 -5.76 5.82 -5.66
N ASP A 84 -6.96 5.45 -5.30
CA ASP A 84 -7.32 4.22 -4.65
C ASP A 84 -6.59 2.99 -5.25
N ASP A 85 -6.07 3.07 -6.48
CA ASP A 85 -5.07 2.25 -7.20
C ASP A 85 -4.22 1.24 -6.39
N SER A 86 -3.63 1.53 -5.23
CA SER A 86 -2.96 0.45 -4.46
C SER A 86 -3.93 -0.49 -3.74
N ARG A 87 -5.03 0.05 -3.20
CA ARG A 87 -6.16 -0.70 -2.65
C ARG A 87 -7.02 -1.27 -3.77
N GLU A 88 -7.30 -0.53 -4.83
CA GLU A 88 -7.98 -1.00 -6.04
C GLU A 88 -7.19 -2.11 -6.72
N GLN A 89 -5.85 -2.01 -6.86
CA GLN A 89 -5.05 -3.11 -7.40
C GLN A 89 -5.03 -4.31 -6.47
N ARG A 90 -4.94 -4.13 -5.15
CA ARG A 90 -5.03 -5.24 -4.19
C ARG A 90 -6.42 -5.89 -4.20
N TYR A 91 -7.48 -5.08 -4.30
CA TYR A 91 -8.85 -5.52 -4.41
C TYR A 91 -9.08 -6.25 -5.73
N ASN A 92 -8.57 -5.72 -6.84
CA ASN A 92 -8.61 -6.37 -8.15
C ASN A 92 -7.83 -7.70 -8.13
N ARG A 93 -6.68 -7.77 -7.45
CA ARG A 93 -5.94 -9.03 -7.22
C ARG A 93 -6.75 -10.03 -6.39
N ALA A 94 -7.42 -9.57 -5.32
CA ALA A 94 -8.28 -10.42 -4.49
C ALA A 94 -9.48 -10.95 -5.29
N VAL A 95 -10.12 -10.10 -6.09
CA VAL A 95 -11.18 -10.49 -7.03
C VAL A 95 -10.69 -11.53 -8.01
N ARG A 96 -9.48 -11.39 -8.58
CA ARG A 96 -8.90 -12.42 -9.46
C ARG A 96 -8.66 -13.76 -8.76
N VAL A 97 -8.22 -13.73 -7.50
CA VAL A 97 -8.03 -14.94 -6.68
C VAL A 97 -9.37 -15.63 -6.42
N ILE A 98 -10.41 -14.88 -6.02
CA ILE A 98 -11.76 -15.42 -5.82
C ILE A 98 -12.32 -15.98 -7.14
N SER A 99 -12.21 -15.23 -8.23
CA SER A 99 -12.65 -15.70 -9.55
C SER A 99 -11.91 -16.95 -9.99
N GLY A 100 -10.60 -17.06 -9.72
CA GLY A 100 -9.84 -18.28 -9.94
C GLY A 100 -10.38 -19.44 -9.13
N TRP A 101 -10.65 -19.23 -7.84
CA TRP A 101 -11.21 -20.25 -6.96
C TRP A 101 -12.58 -20.75 -7.43
N VAL A 102 -13.44 -19.84 -7.89
CA VAL A 102 -14.81 -20.15 -8.32
C VAL A 102 -14.87 -20.82 -9.68
N ASN A 103 -13.90 -20.59 -10.57
CA ASN A 103 -14.03 -21.01 -11.98
C ASN A 103 -12.95 -21.99 -12.46
N ASP A 104 -11.86 -22.18 -11.72
CA ASP A 104 -10.79 -23.09 -12.12
C ASP A 104 -11.03 -24.47 -11.50
N PRO A 105 -11.20 -25.53 -12.32
CA PRO A 105 -11.42 -26.90 -11.84
C PRO A 105 -10.35 -27.43 -10.88
N GLU A 106 -9.13 -26.86 -10.90
CA GLU A 106 -8.07 -27.21 -9.94
C GLU A 106 -8.42 -26.86 -8.48
N PHE A 107 -9.27 -25.85 -8.27
CA PHE A 107 -9.65 -25.34 -6.95
C PHE A 107 -11.13 -25.56 -6.63
N GLN A 108 -11.84 -26.32 -7.47
CA GLN A 108 -13.23 -26.71 -7.26
C GLN A 108 -13.33 -28.12 -6.67
N ASP A 109 -14.43 -28.39 -6.01
CA ASP A 109 -14.78 -29.73 -5.56
C ASP A 109 -15.41 -30.56 -6.69
N GLY A 110 -15.79 -31.81 -6.38
CA GLY A 110 -16.43 -32.70 -7.35
C GLY A 110 -17.80 -32.23 -7.85
N GLY A 111 -18.39 -31.20 -7.23
CA GLY A 111 -19.64 -30.56 -7.63
C GLY A 111 -19.45 -29.31 -8.49
N GLY A 112 -18.21 -28.85 -8.69
CA GLY A 112 -17.90 -27.62 -9.41
C GLY A 112 -18.02 -26.35 -8.57
N GLU A 113 -18.15 -26.50 -7.25
CA GLU A 113 -18.16 -25.39 -6.29
C GLU A 113 -16.74 -25.13 -5.76
N PRO A 114 -16.43 -23.92 -5.26
CA PRO A 114 -15.12 -23.65 -4.64
C PRO A 114 -14.81 -24.65 -3.51
N ALA A 115 -13.71 -25.39 -3.63
CA ALA A 115 -13.32 -26.37 -2.63
C ALA A 115 -12.76 -25.70 -1.37
N VAL A 116 -12.90 -26.37 -0.22
CA VAL A 116 -12.14 -26.01 1.00
C VAL A 116 -10.67 -26.40 0.81
N LEU A 117 -9.79 -25.40 0.76
CA LEU A 117 -8.38 -25.59 0.39
C LEU A 117 -7.50 -25.65 1.64
N PRO A 118 -6.48 -26.51 1.68
CA PRO A 118 -5.39 -26.34 2.64
C PRO A 118 -4.65 -25.02 2.34
N VAL A 119 -4.17 -24.34 3.38
CA VAL A 119 -3.45 -23.07 3.30
C VAL A 119 -2.14 -23.25 2.52
N GLU A 120 -1.42 -24.33 2.83
CA GLU A 120 -0.14 -24.68 2.20
C GLU A 120 -0.28 -25.89 1.27
N GLY A 121 0.63 -25.98 0.30
CA GLY A 121 0.68 -27.07 -0.68
C GLY A 121 1.02 -26.56 -2.08
N ASP A 122 1.55 -27.43 -2.93
CA ASP A 122 1.99 -27.03 -4.28
C ASP A 122 0.87 -27.08 -5.33
N ARG A 123 -0.24 -27.77 -5.05
CA ARG A 123 -1.44 -27.86 -5.91
C ARG A 123 -2.69 -27.91 -5.04
N ALA A 124 -3.82 -27.50 -5.60
CA ALA A 124 -5.13 -27.53 -4.93
C ALA A 124 -5.05 -26.99 -3.48
N SER A 125 -4.34 -25.87 -3.31
CA SER A 125 -4.10 -25.20 -2.03
C SER A 125 -4.31 -23.70 -2.21
N PHE A 126 -4.58 -22.99 -1.11
CA PHE A 126 -4.70 -21.54 -1.14
C PHE A 126 -3.39 -20.88 -1.61
N THR A 127 -2.24 -21.41 -1.18
CA THR A 127 -0.93 -20.93 -1.65
C THR A 127 -0.77 -21.08 -3.17
N ALA A 128 -1.17 -22.21 -3.75
CA ALA A 128 -1.11 -22.44 -5.19
C ALA A 128 -2.06 -21.50 -5.95
N LEU A 129 -3.29 -21.32 -5.44
CA LEU A 129 -4.28 -20.39 -5.98
C LEU A 129 -3.75 -18.95 -6.00
N VAL A 130 -3.20 -18.48 -4.88
CA VAL A 130 -2.64 -17.12 -4.77
C VAL A 130 -1.46 -16.94 -5.70
N ARG A 131 -0.54 -17.91 -5.80
CA ARG A 131 0.59 -17.85 -6.75
C ARG A 131 0.10 -17.75 -8.19
N LYS A 132 -0.97 -18.47 -8.54
CA LYS A 132 -1.52 -18.50 -9.89
C LYS A 132 -2.23 -17.20 -10.28
N TYR A 133 -2.95 -16.55 -9.36
CA TYR A 133 -3.88 -15.45 -9.69
C TYR A 133 -3.53 -14.07 -9.11
N SER A 134 -2.63 -13.98 -8.13
CA SER A 134 -2.30 -12.72 -7.46
C SER A 134 -0.98 -12.07 -7.89
N GLY A 135 -0.13 -12.82 -8.61
CA GLY A 135 1.21 -12.41 -9.00
C GLY A 135 2.18 -12.41 -7.82
N ASP A 136 2.68 -11.23 -7.48
CA ASP A 136 3.71 -10.93 -6.49
C ASP A 136 3.19 -10.79 -5.04
N VAL A 137 1.92 -11.09 -4.77
CA VAL A 137 1.35 -11.05 -3.42
C VAL A 137 1.61 -12.37 -2.68
N THR A 138 2.07 -12.29 -1.43
CA THR A 138 2.28 -13.50 -0.62
C THR A 138 0.94 -14.12 -0.20
N PRO A 139 0.84 -15.47 -0.10
CA PRO A 139 -0.37 -16.15 0.39
C PRO A 139 -0.90 -15.57 1.70
N GLN A 140 -0.01 -15.34 2.67
CA GLN A 140 -0.39 -14.76 3.96
C GLN A 140 -1.00 -13.35 3.84
N SER A 141 -0.48 -12.51 2.94
CA SER A 141 -1.04 -11.18 2.69
C SER A 141 -2.41 -11.26 2.04
N MET A 142 -2.58 -12.17 1.07
CA MET A 142 -3.86 -12.36 0.39
C MET A 142 -4.93 -12.94 1.33
N LEU A 143 -4.56 -13.91 2.17
CA LEU A 143 -5.46 -14.49 3.17
C LEU A 143 -6.03 -13.42 4.09
N ARG A 144 -5.16 -12.51 4.56
CA ARG A 144 -5.58 -11.38 5.39
C ARG A 144 -6.54 -10.45 4.66
N VAL A 145 -6.26 -10.10 3.40
CA VAL A 145 -7.14 -9.23 2.60
C VAL A 145 -8.53 -9.84 2.45
N LEU A 146 -8.61 -11.13 2.13
CA LEU A 146 -9.88 -11.84 1.95
C LEU A 146 -10.64 -12.04 3.26
N ALA A 147 -9.94 -12.29 4.37
CA ALA A 147 -10.54 -12.41 5.70
C ALA A 147 -11.06 -11.06 6.23
N ASP A 148 -10.29 -9.97 6.05
CA ASP A 148 -10.72 -8.60 6.43
C ASP A 148 -11.98 -8.17 5.64
N ALA A 149 -12.15 -8.69 4.41
CA ALA A 149 -13.33 -8.47 3.57
C ALA A 149 -14.47 -9.50 3.82
N ALA A 150 -14.32 -10.38 4.81
CA ALA A 150 -15.26 -11.46 5.14
C ALA A 150 -15.66 -12.35 3.94
N THR A 151 -14.76 -12.50 2.96
CA THR A 151 -15.02 -13.28 1.74
C THR A 151 -14.54 -14.72 1.86
N VAL A 152 -13.67 -15.00 2.83
CA VAL A 152 -13.18 -16.35 3.15
C VAL A 152 -13.18 -16.53 4.67
N ALA A 153 -13.37 -17.78 5.11
CA ALA A 153 -13.13 -18.18 6.49
C ALA A 153 -11.78 -18.90 6.58
N HIS A 154 -11.10 -18.86 7.72
CA HIS A 154 -9.86 -19.59 7.93
C HIS A 154 -9.94 -20.35 9.25
N GLU A 155 -9.90 -21.67 9.18
CA GLU A 155 -9.99 -22.56 10.32
C GLU A 155 -8.81 -23.54 10.32
N GLY A 156 -7.90 -23.37 11.27
CA GLY A 156 -6.72 -24.23 11.40
C GLY A 156 -5.77 -24.06 10.21
N ASP A 157 -5.66 -25.08 9.37
CA ASP A 157 -4.85 -25.09 8.15
C ASP A 157 -5.67 -24.96 6.86
N ARG A 158 -6.96 -24.59 6.95
CA ARG A 158 -7.87 -24.55 5.79
C ARG A 158 -8.50 -23.18 5.58
N VAL A 159 -8.74 -22.86 4.32
CA VAL A 159 -9.43 -21.66 3.82
C VAL A 159 -10.61 -22.08 2.97
#